data_AF-A0A0F9PU84-F1
#
_entry.id   AF-A0A0F9PU84-F1
#
_cell.length_a   1.000
_cell.length_b   1.000
_cell.length_c   1.000
_cell.angle_alpha   90.00
_cell.angle_beta   90.00
_cell.angle_gamma   90.00
#
_symmetry.space_group_name_H-M   'P 1'
#
loop_
_entity.id
_entity.type
_entity.pdbx_description
1 polymer ?
#
loop_
_entity_poly.entity_id
_entity_poly.type
_entity_poly.pdbx_seq_one_letter_code
_entity_poly.pdbx_strand_id
1 'polypeptide(L)'
;MGQLEITLREVALGRANHEQASAWMDELQARIDETEDGKELRATEEDVAALRGVVSHWEAQARAQTAVAFRRTGNERPAEGVSIRMTKTVVTNASPEDVKAWAMENMPHVLRVHAPTFNAQVKTGGIPSRLASVTLEPRGALAKDLSSWLTETREAAEQEEANREDDAEAEAHERRET
;
A
#
# COMPACT_ATOMS: atom_id res chain seq x y z
N MET A 1 -52.26 -5.16 24.86
CA MET A 1 -51.00 -5.51 24.18
C MET A 1 -49.90 -4.68 24.82
N GLY A 2 -48.83 -5.31 25.33
CA GLY A 2 -47.77 -4.61 26.06
C GLY A 2 -46.84 -3.84 25.11
N GLN A 3 -46.13 -2.82 25.62
CA GLN A 3 -45.18 -2.02 24.83
C GLN A 3 -44.12 -2.89 24.13
N LEU A 4 -43.66 -3.95 24.79
CA LEU A 4 -42.70 -4.92 24.24
C LEU A 4 -43.26 -5.67 23.03
N GLU A 5 -44.53 -6.08 23.06
CA GLU A 5 -45.17 -6.81 21.95
C GLU A 5 -45.32 -5.92 20.71
N ILE A 6 -45.64 -4.64 20.91
CA ILE A 6 -45.69 -3.64 19.83
C ILE A 6 -44.30 -3.47 19.23
N THR A 7 -43.27 -3.28 20.05
CA THR A 7 -41.89 -3.15 19.57
C THR A 7 -41.42 -4.39 18.81
N LEU A 8 -41.71 -5.60 19.30
CA LEU A 8 -41.34 -6.83 18.61
C LEU A 8 -42.04 -6.98 17.25
N ARG A 9 -43.30 -6.57 17.14
CA ARG A 9 -44.04 -6.55 15.87
C ARG A 9 -43.42 -5.57 14.87
N GLU A 10 -43.09 -4.36 15.30
CA GLU A 10 -42.43 -3.37 14.44
C GLU A 10 -41.06 -3.85 13.95
N VAL A 11 -40.27 -4.49 14.83
CA VAL A 11 -38.99 -5.09 14.43
C VAL A 11 -39.19 -6.21 13.41
N ALA A 12 -40.18 -7.08 13.60
CA ALA A 12 -40.48 -8.17 12.67
C ALA A 12 -40.91 -7.64 11.29
N LEU A 13 -41.78 -6.62 11.26
CA LEU A 13 -42.19 -5.94 10.03
C LEU A 13 -41.01 -5.25 9.34
N GLY A 14 -40.19 -4.54 10.11
CA GLY A 14 -38.99 -3.88 9.59
C GLY A 14 -38.01 -4.87 8.95
N ARG A 15 -37.81 -6.05 9.56
CA ARG A 15 -36.96 -7.11 9.00
C ARG A 15 -37.53 -7.69 7.72
N ALA A 16 -38.84 -8.01 7.70
CA ALA A 16 -39.48 -8.53 6.50
C ALA A 16 -39.40 -7.53 5.32
N ASN A 17 -39.63 -6.24 5.59
CA ASN A 17 -39.50 -5.19 4.57
C ASN A 17 -38.06 -5.04 4.08
N HIS A 18 -37.08 -5.10 4.99
CA HIS A 18 -35.66 -5.06 4.63
C HIS A 18 -35.27 -6.25 3.75
N GLU A 19 -35.67 -7.46 4.13
CA GLU A 19 -35.39 -8.68 3.35
C GLU A 19 -35.97 -8.59 1.93
N GLN A 20 -37.22 -8.12 1.80
CA GLN A 20 -37.84 -7.91 0.48
C GLN A 20 -37.13 -6.84 -0.34
N ALA A 21 -36.78 -5.71 0.28
CA ALA A 21 -36.04 -4.64 -0.40
C ALA A 21 -34.65 -5.12 -0.86
N SER A 22 -33.96 -5.91 -0.04
CA SER A 22 -32.67 -6.50 -0.40
C SER A 22 -32.81 -7.45 -1.59
N ALA A 23 -33.77 -8.38 -1.56
CA ALA A 23 -33.99 -9.31 -2.65
C ALA A 23 -34.35 -8.59 -3.97
N TRP A 24 -35.14 -7.52 -3.90
CA TRP A 24 -35.45 -6.70 -5.05
C TRP A 24 -34.23 -5.96 -5.61
N MET A 25 -33.35 -5.43 -4.73
CA MET A 25 -32.10 -4.83 -5.19
C MET A 25 -31.18 -5.86 -5.86
N ASP A 26 -31.10 -7.08 -5.33
CA ASP A 26 -30.32 -8.16 -5.92
C ASP A 26 -30.86 -8.53 -7.32
N GLU A 27 -32.18 -8.58 -7.49
CA GLU A 27 -32.82 -8.82 -8.80
C GLU A 27 -32.54 -7.68 -9.79
N LEU A 28 -32.62 -6.42 -9.34
CA LEU A 28 -32.28 -5.27 -10.19
C LEU A 28 -30.81 -5.29 -10.60
N GLN A 29 -29.90 -5.64 -9.69
CA GLN A 29 -28.48 -5.76 -9.99
C GLN A 29 -28.23 -6.87 -11.01
N ALA A 30 -28.85 -8.04 -10.85
CA ALA A 30 -28.76 -9.14 -11.82
C ALA A 30 -29.23 -8.71 -13.22
N ARG A 31 -30.29 -7.90 -13.31
CA ARG A 31 -30.77 -7.36 -14.58
C ARG A 31 -29.80 -6.37 -15.21
N ILE A 32 -29.17 -5.50 -14.41
CA ILE A 32 -28.12 -4.59 -14.89
C ILE A 32 -26.94 -5.40 -15.42
N ASP A 33 -26.52 -6.42 -14.68
CA ASP A 33 -25.41 -7.30 -15.01
C ASP A 33 -25.61 -8.09 -16.33
N GLU A 34 -26.87 -8.30 -16.75
CA GLU A 34 -27.21 -8.95 -18.02
C GLU A 34 -27.24 -7.99 -19.22
N THR A 35 -27.29 -6.68 -18.99
CA THR A 35 -27.19 -5.67 -20.06
C THR A 35 -25.78 -5.66 -20.68
N GLU A 36 -25.66 -5.20 -21.93
CA GLU A 36 -24.35 -5.05 -22.57
C GLU A 36 -23.45 -4.08 -21.80
N ASP A 37 -23.97 -2.90 -21.41
CA ASP A 37 -23.25 -1.94 -20.57
C ASP A 37 -22.78 -2.54 -19.24
N GLY A 38 -23.60 -3.40 -18.60
CA GLY A 38 -23.23 -4.09 -17.36
C GLY A 38 -22.11 -5.12 -17.55
N LYS A 39 -22.10 -5.85 -18.67
CA LYS A 39 -21.01 -6.76 -19.03
C LYS A 39 -19.72 -6.02 -19.36
N GLU A 40 -19.82 -4.92 -20.12
CA GLU A 40 -18.68 -4.07 -20.46
C GLU A 40 -18.04 -3.45 -19.20
N LEU A 41 -18.88 -3.00 -18.25
CA LEU A 41 -18.42 -2.50 -16.97
C LEU A 41 -17.64 -3.57 -16.20
N ARG A 42 -18.20 -4.79 -16.08
CA ARG A 42 -17.52 -5.89 -15.37
C ARG A 42 -16.19 -6.27 -16.03
N ALA A 43 -16.15 -6.37 -17.36
CA ALA A 43 -14.92 -6.63 -18.09
C ALA A 43 -13.87 -5.54 -17.83
N THR A 44 -14.29 -4.27 -17.86
CA THR A 44 -13.41 -3.13 -17.53
C THR A 44 -12.92 -3.19 -16.09
N GLU A 45 -13.76 -3.56 -15.12
CA GLU A 45 -13.36 -3.74 -13.72
C GLU A 45 -12.33 -4.85 -13.55
N GLU A 46 -12.50 -5.97 -14.26
CA GLU A 46 -11.53 -7.07 -14.30
C GLU A 46 -10.19 -6.62 -14.88
N ASP A 47 -10.19 -5.90 -16.01
CA ASP A 47 -9.00 -5.34 -16.63
C ASP A 47 -8.28 -4.34 -15.71
N VAL A 48 -9.04 -3.44 -15.06
CA VAL A 48 -8.50 -2.50 -14.08
C VAL A 48 -7.91 -3.23 -12.88
N ALA A 49 -8.56 -4.30 -12.41
CA ALA A 49 -8.03 -5.11 -11.32
C ALA A 49 -6.74 -5.83 -11.72
N ALA A 50 -6.66 -6.38 -12.93
CA ALA A 50 -5.47 -7.01 -13.48
C ALA A 50 -4.30 -6.00 -13.60
N LEU A 51 -4.56 -4.81 -14.16
CA LEU A 51 -3.56 -3.74 -14.26
C LEU A 51 -3.08 -3.27 -12.89
N ARG A 52 -3.98 -3.11 -11.92
CA ARG A 52 -3.61 -2.80 -10.53
C ARG A 52 -2.72 -3.89 -9.92
N GLY A 53 -2.98 -5.15 -10.22
CA GLY A 53 -2.15 -6.28 -9.81
C GLY A 53 -0.72 -6.18 -10.37
N VAL A 54 -0.59 -5.91 -11.67
CA VAL A 54 0.71 -5.72 -12.34
C VAL A 54 1.47 -4.54 -11.75
N VAL A 55 0.82 -3.38 -11.60
CA VAL A 55 1.44 -2.19 -10.98
C VAL A 55 1.90 -2.49 -9.57
N SER A 56 1.05 -3.12 -8.74
CA SER A 56 1.38 -3.46 -7.36
C SER A 56 2.60 -4.39 -7.26
N HIS A 57 2.69 -5.38 -8.15
CA HIS A 57 3.84 -6.28 -8.24
C HIS A 57 5.14 -5.51 -8.50
N TRP A 58 5.16 -4.66 -9.52
CA TRP A 58 6.35 -3.89 -9.90
C TRP A 58 6.72 -2.85 -8.85
N GLU A 59 5.75 -2.18 -8.22
CA GLU A 59 6.04 -1.26 -7.13
C GLU A 59 6.67 -1.98 -5.92
N ALA A 60 6.19 -3.18 -5.57
CA ALA A 60 6.77 -3.96 -4.49
C ALA A 60 8.21 -4.35 -4.79
N GLN A 61 8.49 -4.76 -6.03
CA GLN A 61 9.84 -5.07 -6.49
C GLN A 61 10.76 -3.83 -6.45
N ALA A 62 10.29 -2.68 -6.94
CA ALA A 62 11.05 -1.44 -6.92
C ALA A 62 11.41 -1.00 -5.49
N ARG A 63 10.46 -1.10 -4.54
CA ARG A 63 10.73 -0.81 -3.11
C ARG A 63 11.76 -1.77 -2.51
N ALA A 64 11.67 -3.06 -2.84
CA ALA A 64 12.62 -4.06 -2.36
C ALA A 64 14.04 -3.80 -2.89
N GLN A 65 14.17 -3.53 -4.19
CA GLN A 65 15.45 -3.19 -4.83
C GLN A 65 16.03 -1.89 -4.28
N THR A 66 15.20 -0.88 -4.02
CA THR A 66 15.62 0.38 -3.38
C THR A 66 16.24 0.12 -2.00
N ALA A 67 15.60 -0.72 -1.18
CA ALA A 67 16.13 -1.10 0.13
C ALA A 67 17.46 -1.88 0.03
N VAL A 68 17.59 -2.77 -0.96
CA VAL A 68 18.84 -3.49 -1.23
C VAL A 68 19.95 -2.52 -1.65
N ALA A 69 19.66 -1.58 -2.56
CA ALA A 69 20.61 -0.59 -3.02
C ALA A 69 21.10 0.27 -1.84
N PHE A 70 20.20 0.75 -0.99
CA PHE A 70 20.56 1.50 0.22
C PHE A 70 21.48 0.72 1.16
N ARG A 71 21.20 -0.58 1.42
CA ARG A 71 22.08 -1.40 2.27
C ARG A 71 23.49 -1.56 1.69
N ARG A 72 23.63 -1.51 0.37
CA ARG A 72 24.92 -1.65 -0.32
C ARG A 72 25.69 -0.33 -0.37
N THR A 73 25.02 0.79 -0.60
CA THR A 73 25.67 2.07 -0.92
C THR A 73 25.53 3.14 0.16
N GLY A 74 24.59 2.98 1.09
CA GLY A 74 24.18 4.02 2.03
C GLY A 74 23.39 5.17 1.41
N ASN A 75 23.14 5.16 0.09
CA ASN A 75 22.42 6.24 -0.59
C ASN A 75 20.91 6.14 -0.38
N GLU A 76 20.31 7.12 0.29
CA GLU A 76 18.86 7.19 0.55
C GLU A 76 18.01 7.45 -0.71
N ARG A 77 18.63 7.87 -1.82
CA ARG A 77 18.01 8.12 -3.13
C ARG A 77 18.83 7.45 -4.23
N PRO A 78 18.78 6.12 -4.34
CA PRO A 78 19.64 5.38 -5.26
C PRO A 78 19.30 5.57 -6.73
N ALA A 79 18.08 6.00 -7.06
CA ALA A 79 17.62 6.33 -8.40
C ALA A 79 16.52 7.40 -8.35
N GLU A 80 16.16 7.96 -9.50
CA GLU A 80 15.02 8.86 -9.62
C GLU A 80 13.71 8.14 -9.27
N GLY A 81 12.76 8.87 -8.69
CA GLY A 81 11.46 8.33 -8.32
C GLY A 81 11.47 7.37 -7.12
N VAL A 82 12.62 7.05 -6.53
CA VAL A 82 12.72 6.16 -5.36
C VAL A 82 13.49 6.78 -4.20
N SER A 83 13.11 6.42 -2.97
CA SER A 83 13.75 6.91 -1.75
C SER A 83 13.68 5.90 -0.61
N ILE A 84 14.44 6.13 0.46
CA ILE A 84 14.35 5.35 1.70
C ILE A 84 13.55 6.13 2.73
N ARG A 85 12.54 5.46 3.31
CA ARG A 85 11.86 5.90 4.51
C ARG A 85 12.33 5.05 5.69
N MET A 86 12.86 5.71 6.71
CA MET A 86 13.20 5.07 7.98
C MET A 86 11.94 4.86 8.80
N THR A 87 11.62 3.59 9.09
CA THR A 87 10.47 3.23 9.93
C THR A 87 10.96 2.84 11.32
N LYS A 88 10.46 3.53 12.36
CA LYS A 88 10.73 3.20 13.76
C LYS A 88 9.78 2.10 14.23
N THR A 89 10.30 0.89 14.35
CA THR A 89 9.58 -0.26 14.93
C THR A 89 9.99 -0.44 16.37
N VAL A 90 9.03 -0.66 17.26
CA VAL A 90 9.30 -1.00 18.66
C VAL A 90 9.34 -2.52 18.76
N VAL A 91 10.44 -3.06 19.25
CA VAL A 91 10.62 -4.49 19.52
C VAL A 91 10.60 -4.68 21.03
N THR A 92 9.66 -5.48 21.52
CA THR A 92 9.63 -5.86 22.93
C THR A 92 10.58 -7.03 23.13
N ASN A 93 11.60 -6.83 23.98
CA ASN A 93 12.67 -7.80 24.23
C ASN A 93 12.43 -8.65 25.48
N ALA A 94 11.41 -8.30 26.28
CA ALA A 94 11.10 -8.94 27.54
C ALA A 94 9.72 -9.61 27.54
N SER A 95 9.50 -10.50 28.50
CA SER A 95 8.20 -11.14 28.66
C SER A 95 7.11 -10.12 29.05
N PRO A 96 5.82 -10.40 28.77
CA PRO A 96 4.73 -9.56 29.25
C PRO A 96 4.73 -9.35 30.77
N GLU A 97 5.23 -10.32 31.53
CA GLU A 97 5.34 -10.27 32.99
C GLU A 97 6.40 -9.27 33.44
N ASP A 98 7.57 -9.25 32.79
CA ASP A 98 8.66 -8.30 33.08
C ASP A 98 8.24 -6.86 32.77
N VAL A 99 7.54 -6.66 31.65
CA VAL A 99 7.00 -5.36 31.25
C VAL A 99 5.96 -4.88 32.28
N LYS A 100 5.11 -5.80 32.76
CA LYS A 100 4.11 -5.50 33.80
C LYS A 100 4.77 -5.18 35.14
N ALA A 101 5.77 -5.95 35.56
CA ALA A 101 6.49 -5.72 36.81
C ALA A 101 7.16 -4.34 36.83
N TRP A 102 7.85 -3.98 35.74
CA TRP A 102 8.43 -2.65 35.59
C TRP A 102 7.36 -1.55 35.59
N ALA A 103 6.24 -1.75 34.88
CA ALA A 103 5.16 -0.78 34.83
C ALA A 103 4.49 -0.56 36.20
N MET A 104 4.34 -1.61 37.02
CA MET A 104 3.83 -1.46 38.38
C MET A 104 4.78 -0.65 39.27
N GLU A 105 6.09 -0.81 39.09
CA GLU A 105 7.11 -0.10 39.87
C GLU A 105 7.27 1.37 39.44
N ASN A 106 7.20 1.64 38.14
CA ASN A 106 7.54 2.95 37.57
C ASN A 106 6.31 3.77 37.14
N MET A 107 5.15 3.13 36.98
CA MET A 107 3.87 3.76 36.62
C MET A 107 2.72 3.22 37.50
N PRO A 108 2.77 3.42 38.82
CA PRO A 108 1.82 2.82 39.76
C PRO A 108 0.36 3.27 39.57
N HIS A 109 0.14 4.39 38.86
CA HIS A 109 -1.17 4.93 38.54
C HIS A 109 -1.79 4.30 37.28
N VAL A 110 -1.05 3.46 36.55
CA VAL A 110 -1.51 2.85 35.29
C VAL A 110 -2.07 1.46 35.57
N LEU A 111 -3.40 1.31 35.47
CA LEU A 111 -4.10 0.03 35.62
C LEU A 111 -3.83 -0.94 34.45
N ARG A 112 -3.50 -0.40 33.26
CA ARG A 112 -3.23 -1.17 32.04
C ARG A 112 -2.22 -0.47 31.16
N VAL A 113 -1.16 -1.18 30.78
CA VAL A 113 -0.21 -0.72 29.77
C VAL A 113 -0.84 -0.89 28.39
N HIS A 114 -1.23 0.23 27.76
CA HIS A 114 -1.75 0.24 26.40
C HIS A 114 -0.60 0.30 25.39
N ALA A 115 -0.62 -0.54 24.34
CA ALA A 115 0.49 -0.68 23.41
C ALA A 115 0.92 0.65 22.72
N PRO A 116 0.01 1.53 22.26
CA PRO A 116 0.37 2.87 21.81
C PRO A 116 1.14 3.72 22.83
N THR A 117 0.70 3.73 24.09
CA THR A 117 1.34 4.51 25.17
C THR A 117 2.71 3.93 25.50
N PHE A 118 2.81 2.60 25.57
CA PHE A 118 4.08 1.89 25.74
C PHE A 118 5.05 2.24 24.61
N ASN A 119 4.62 2.08 23.35
CA ASN A 119 5.44 2.38 22.18
C ASN A 119 5.89 3.84 22.14
N ALA A 120 5.05 4.78 22.57
CA ALA A 120 5.43 6.19 22.70
C ALA A 120 6.55 6.37 23.72
N GLN A 121 6.43 5.75 24.91
CA GLN A 121 7.47 5.82 25.94
C GLN A 121 8.78 5.13 25.52
N VAL A 122 8.73 4.02 24.79
CA VAL A 122 9.95 3.38 24.24
C VAL A 122 10.63 4.35 23.27
N LYS A 123 9.86 5.03 22.42
CA LYS A 123 10.38 6.00 21.44
C LYS A 123 10.96 7.26 22.09
N THR A 124 10.48 7.67 23.26
CA THR A 124 11.02 8.82 24.00
C THR A 124 12.15 8.43 24.97
N GLY A 125 12.53 7.15 25.04
CA GLY A 125 13.59 6.66 25.93
C GLY A 125 13.17 6.50 27.40
N GLY A 126 11.87 6.49 27.69
CA GLY A 126 11.35 6.31 29.06
C GLY A 126 11.36 4.85 29.54
N ILE A 127 11.53 3.89 28.63
CA ILE A 127 11.54 2.46 28.94
C ILE A 127 12.97 1.91 28.79
N PRO A 128 13.47 1.14 29.77
CA PRO A 128 14.76 0.47 29.68
C PRO A 128 14.90 -0.39 28.42
N SER A 129 16.06 -0.32 27.76
CA SER A 129 16.37 -1.07 26.53
C SER A 129 16.25 -2.59 26.66
N ARG A 130 16.44 -3.12 27.89
CA ARG A 130 16.22 -4.53 28.23
C ARG A 130 14.76 -4.98 28.04
N LEU A 131 13.81 -4.05 28.18
CA LEU A 131 12.37 -4.34 28.07
C LEU A 131 11.88 -4.14 26.64
N ALA A 132 12.34 -3.07 25.99
CA ALA A 132 12.02 -2.80 24.60
C ALA A 132 13.08 -1.91 23.96
N SER A 133 13.30 -2.09 22.66
CA SER A 133 14.19 -1.26 21.85
C SER A 133 13.46 -0.69 20.63
N VAL A 134 14.00 0.40 20.09
CA VAL A 134 13.56 0.93 18.79
C VAL A 134 14.53 0.44 17.73
N THR A 135 14.02 -0.30 16.75
CA THR A 135 14.76 -0.66 15.54
C THR A 135 14.36 0.27 14.40
N LEU A 136 15.35 0.79 13.69
CA LEU A 136 15.15 1.55 12.46
C LEU A 136 15.25 0.61 11.27
N GLU A 137 14.13 0.42 10.58
CA GLU A 137 14.09 -0.38 9.35
C GLU A 137 14.03 0.55 8.13
N PRO A 138 15.03 0.50 7.23
CA PRO A 138 14.95 1.21 5.96
C PRO A 138 13.95 0.49 5.05
N ARG A 139 12.96 1.24 4.56
CA ARG A 139 11.97 0.76 3.58
C ARG A 139 12.04 1.60 2.32
N GLY A 140 12.04 0.95 1.16
CA GLY A 140 11.90 1.64 -0.12
C GLY A 140 10.55 2.33 -0.22
N ALA A 141 10.57 3.54 -0.76
CA ALA A 141 9.42 4.37 -1.04
C ALA A 141 9.51 4.85 -2.49
N LEU A 142 8.35 5.03 -3.13
CA LEU A 142 8.23 5.53 -4.49
C LEU A 142 7.68 6.96 -4.44
N ALA A 143 8.06 7.78 -5.41
CA ALA A 143 7.46 9.07 -5.64
C ALA A 143 5.98 8.91 -5.97
N LYS A 144 5.17 9.90 -5.61
CA LYS A 144 3.73 9.89 -5.87
C LYS A 144 3.43 10.07 -7.36
N ASP A 145 4.33 10.73 -8.07
CA ASP A 145 4.24 11.02 -9.48
C ASP A 145 5.56 10.64 -10.15
N LEU A 146 5.47 9.87 -11.23
CA LEU A 146 6.58 9.42 -12.06
C LEU A 146 6.41 9.88 -13.52
N SER A 147 5.45 10.78 -13.78
CA SER A 147 5.14 11.25 -15.14
C SER A 147 6.30 12.00 -15.78
N SER A 148 7.02 12.84 -15.03
CA SER A 148 8.22 13.53 -15.54
C SER A 148 9.27 12.53 -16.00
N TRP A 149 9.57 11.53 -15.17
CA TRP A 149 10.52 10.48 -15.50
C TRP A 149 10.10 9.69 -16.74
N LEU A 150 8.80 9.38 -16.89
CA LEU A 150 8.29 8.70 -18.08
C LEU A 150 8.46 9.52 -19.36
N THR A 151 8.16 10.82 -19.31
CA THR A 151 8.32 11.72 -20.46
C THR A 151 9.78 11.79 -20.88
N GLU A 152 10.69 12.02 -19.93
CA GLU A 152 12.13 12.09 -20.19
C GLU A 152 12.68 10.76 -20.75
N THR A 153 12.24 9.63 -20.21
CA THR A 153 12.68 8.31 -20.67
C THR A 153 12.18 8.02 -22.09
N ARG A 154 10.98 8.48 -22.43
CA ARG A 154 10.41 8.33 -23.77
C ARG A 154 11.14 9.18 -24.80
N GLU A 155 11.35 10.46 -24.49
CA GLU A 155 12.09 11.39 -25.36
C GLU A 155 13.52 10.88 -25.61
N ALA A 156 14.19 10.35 -24.58
CA ALA A 156 15.52 9.76 -24.72
C ALA A 156 15.53 8.53 -25.64
N ALA A 157 14.51 7.66 -25.55
CA ALA A 157 14.40 6.48 -26.40
C ALA A 157 14.15 6.84 -27.87
N GLU A 158 13.27 7.82 -28.13
CA GLU A 158 12.98 8.33 -29.47
C GLU A 158 14.24 8.96 -30.10
N GLN A 159 15.02 9.71 -29.32
CA GLN A 159 16.28 10.30 -29.79
C GLN A 159 17.36 9.24 -30.09
N GLU A 160 17.45 8.18 -29.28
CA GLU A 160 18.41 7.10 -29.51
C GLU A 160 18.07 6.29 -30.77
N GLU A 161 16.78 6.11 -31.05
CA GLU A 161 16.32 5.46 -32.28
C GLU A 161 16.62 6.31 -33.52
N ALA A 162 16.36 7.62 -33.48
CA ALA A 162 16.72 8.54 -34.55
C ALA A 162 18.23 8.55 -34.83
N ASN A 163 19.07 8.59 -33.78
CA ASN A 163 20.51 8.53 -33.95
C ASN A 163 20.98 7.20 -34.58
N ARG A 164 20.32 6.08 -34.24
CA ARG A 164 20.61 4.78 -34.85
C ARG A 164 20.23 4.71 -36.33
N GLU A 165 19.14 5.36 -36.73
CA GLU A 165 18.73 5.44 -38.13
C GLU A 165 19.70 6.33 -38.94
N ASP A 166 20.09 7.48 -38.39
CA ASP A 166 21.06 8.39 -39.02
C ASP A 166 22.44 7.72 -39.21
N ASP A 167 22.93 6.99 -38.20
CA ASP A 167 24.18 6.23 -38.29
C ASP A 167 24.08 5.10 -39.34
N ALA A 168 22.94 4.42 -39.43
CA ALA A 168 22.70 3.36 -40.42
C ALA A 168 22.62 3.91 -41.86
N GLU A 169 22.03 5.09 -42.05
CA GLU A 169 21.99 5.77 -43.35
C GLU A 169 23.38 6.26 -43.78
N ALA A 170 24.17 6.80 -42.84
CA ALA A 170 25.55 7.22 -43.09
C ALA A 170 26.42 6.03 -43.53
N GLU A 171 26.34 4.89 -42.84
CA GLU A 171 27.04 3.67 -43.24
C GLU A 171 26.58 3.13 -44.61
N ALA A 172 25.28 3.23 -44.91
CA ALA A 172 24.74 2.79 -46.20
C ALA A 172 25.20 3.68 -47.37
N HIS A 173 25.40 4.98 -47.13
CA HIS A 173 25.93 5.91 -48.12
C HIS A 173 27.42 5.62 -48.41
N GLU A 174 28.23 5.41 -47.38
CA GLU A 174 29.67 5.11 -47.52
C GLU A 174 29.92 3.79 -48.27
N ARG A 175 29.05 2.80 -48.10
CA ARG A 175 29.08 1.53 -48.86
C ARG A 175 28.64 1.64 -50.32
N ARG A 176 27.99 2.74 -50.73
CA ARG A 176 27.61 3.00 -52.13
C ARG A 176 28.67 3.77 -52.90
N GLU A 177 29.58 4.44 -52.20
CA GLU A 177 30.67 5.24 -52.78
C GLU A 177 32.01 4.49 -52.89
N THR A 178 32.07 3.24 -52.39
CA THR A 178 33.23 2.33 -52.45
C THR A 178 33.02 1.21 -53.47
#